data_AF-A0A2C1LQI7-F1
#
_entry.id   AF-A0A2C1LQI7-F1
#
_cell.length_a   1.000
_cell.length_b   1.000
_cell.length_c   1.000
_cell.angle_alpha   90.00
_cell.angle_beta   90.00
_cell.angle_gamma   90.00
#
_symmetry.space_group_name_H-M   'P 1'
#
loop_
_entity.id
_entity.type
_entity.pdbx_description
1 polymer ?
#
loop_
_entity_poly.entity_id
_entity_poly.type
_entity_poly.pdbx_seq_one_letter_code
_entity_poly.pdbx_strand_id
1 'polypeptide(L)'
;MYKIYHVEKGSNVEAIVNRLINEGFRYIPLFEEEMGIVDFCIDLEVISDGIIDPNLFLIMKFVSGQKCYQNKNLKEITAEQLKNSVQKGYSVSCAGSKRMLQSIGYNINNFNEYLNEIELVS
;
A
#
# COMPACT_ATOMS: atom_id res chain seq x y z
N MET A 1 14.10 -6.72 1.80
CA MET A 1 13.12 -6.88 2.89
C MET A 1 12.09 -5.76 2.73
N TYR A 2 10.80 -6.06 2.78
CA TYR A 2 9.74 -5.06 2.77
C TYR A 2 9.23 -4.82 4.19
N LYS A 3 8.51 -3.72 4.39
CA LYS A 3 7.76 -3.41 5.60
C LYS A 3 6.30 -3.16 5.23
N ILE A 4 5.40 -3.52 6.14
CA ILE A 4 3.96 -3.32 5.99
C ILE A 4 3.53 -2.27 7.01
N TYR A 5 2.76 -1.30 6.57
CA TYR A 5 2.25 -0.23 7.40
C TYR A 5 0.74 -0.16 7.32
N HIS A 6 0.10 0.06 8.46
CA HIS A 6 -1.27 0.55 8.55
C HIS A 6 -1.25 2.08 8.64
N VAL A 7 -2.10 2.73 7.87
CA VAL A 7 -2.24 4.20 7.84
C VAL A 7 -3.19 4.65 8.94
N GLU A 8 -2.79 5.66 9.71
CA GLU A 8 -3.64 6.23 10.76
C GLU A 8 -4.82 7.01 10.15
N LYS A 9 -6.04 6.69 10.59
CA LYS A 9 -7.28 7.39 10.23
C LYS A 9 -7.25 8.86 10.67
N GLY A 10 -7.79 9.75 9.85
CA GLY A 10 -7.81 11.20 10.04
C GLY A 10 -6.46 11.88 9.82
N SER A 11 -5.42 11.16 9.38
CA SER A 11 -4.08 11.73 9.18
C SER A 11 -3.90 12.37 7.81
N ASN A 12 -2.88 13.22 7.67
CA ASN A 12 -2.48 13.73 6.36
C ASN A 12 -2.04 12.60 5.41
N VAL A 13 -1.44 11.53 5.94
CA VAL A 13 -1.06 10.36 5.14
C VAL A 13 -2.28 9.66 4.57
N GLU A 14 -3.37 9.53 5.33
CA GLU A 14 -4.63 9.00 4.80
C GLU A 14 -5.14 9.84 3.63
N ALA A 15 -5.11 11.18 3.72
CA ALA A 15 -5.52 12.05 2.64
C ALA A 15 -4.67 11.86 1.37
N ILE A 16 -3.35 11.74 1.53
CA ILE A 16 -2.40 11.48 0.43
C ILE A 16 -2.68 10.11 -0.24
N VAL A 17 -2.89 9.06 0.56
CA VAL A 17 -3.18 7.72 0.04
C VAL A 17 -4.54 7.66 -0.66
N ASN A 18 -5.57 8.30 -0.10
CA ASN A 18 -6.88 8.39 -0.74
C ASN A 18 -6.81 9.13 -2.07
N ARG A 19 -5.96 10.16 -2.17
CA ARG A 19 -5.74 10.87 -3.42
C ARG A 19 -5.09 9.97 -4.47
N LEU A 20 -4.09 9.16 -4.09
CA LEU A 20 -3.50 8.15 -4.99
C LEU A 20 -4.54 7.12 -5.45
N ILE A 21 -5.42 6.65 -4.58
CA ILE A 21 -6.48 5.70 -4.94
C ILE A 21 -7.45 6.30 -5.97
N ASN A 22 -7.81 7.59 -5.81
CA ASN A 22 -8.78 8.27 -6.67
C ASN A 22 -8.17 8.74 -8.01
N GLU A 23 -6.93 9.23 -8.00
CA GLU A 23 -6.24 9.75 -9.19
C GLU A 23 -5.46 8.66 -9.95
N GLY A 24 -5.22 7.52 -9.30
CA GLY A 24 -4.54 6.37 -9.87
C GLY A 24 -3.06 6.60 -10.17
N PHE A 25 -2.52 5.79 -11.09
CA PHE A 25 -1.07 5.71 -11.33
C PHE A 25 -0.40 7.04 -11.72
N ARG A 26 -1.16 8.02 -12.24
CA ARG A 26 -0.63 9.34 -12.61
C ARG A 26 -0.15 10.13 -11.39
N TYR A 27 -0.69 9.84 -10.22
CA TYR A 27 -0.36 10.50 -8.97
C TYR A 27 0.85 9.87 -8.24
N ILE A 28 1.37 8.73 -8.71
CA ILE A 28 2.47 8.01 -8.04
C ILE A 28 3.70 8.90 -7.79
N PRO A 29 4.21 9.68 -8.77
CA PRO A 29 5.40 10.50 -8.52
C PRO A 29 5.19 11.54 -7.40
N LEU A 30 4.05 12.23 -7.41
CA LEU A 30 3.71 13.21 -6.38
C LEU A 30 3.44 12.54 -5.02
N PHE A 31 2.79 11.38 -5.01
CA PHE A 31 2.61 10.58 -3.81
C PHE A 31 3.95 10.22 -3.16
N GLU A 32 4.93 9.76 -3.95
CA GLU A 32 6.24 9.38 -3.41
C GLU A 32 7.00 10.59 -2.85
N GLU A 33 6.86 11.77 -3.47
CA GLU A 33 7.40 13.04 -2.97
C GLU A 33 6.73 13.44 -1.64
N GLU A 34 5.40 13.43 -1.58
CA GLU A 34 4.63 13.79 -0.38
C GLU A 34 4.89 12.83 0.80
N MET A 35 5.13 11.55 0.49
CA MET A 35 5.51 10.54 1.47
C MET A 35 7.01 10.60 1.83
N GLY A 36 7.81 11.35 1.08
CA GLY A 36 9.26 11.45 1.29
C GLY A 36 9.99 10.12 1.06
N ILE A 37 9.55 9.32 0.07
CA ILE A 37 10.08 7.97 -0.20
C ILE A 37 10.77 7.81 -1.55
N VAL A 38 10.80 8.86 -2.39
CA VAL A 38 11.33 8.85 -3.77
C VAL A 38 12.72 8.21 -3.89
N ASP A 39 13.65 8.59 -3.01
CA ASP A 39 15.07 8.23 -3.16
C ASP A 39 15.40 6.80 -2.72
N PHE A 40 14.47 6.11 -2.05
CA PHE A 40 14.78 4.83 -1.39
C PHE A 40 13.69 3.78 -1.45
N CYS A 41 12.48 4.09 -1.93
CA CYS A 41 11.46 3.10 -2.23
C CYS A 41 11.76 2.41 -3.57
N ILE A 42 11.91 1.09 -3.54
CA ILE A 42 12.12 0.24 -4.72
C ILE A 42 10.80 -0.26 -5.28
N ASP A 43 9.82 -0.50 -4.40
CA ASP A 43 8.55 -1.12 -4.74
C ASP A 43 7.51 -0.71 -3.68
N LEU A 44 6.29 -0.42 -4.11
CA LEU A 44 5.21 0.10 -3.28
C LEU A 44 3.90 -0.59 -3.62
N GLU A 45 3.25 -1.25 -2.67
CA GLU A 45 1.85 -1.65 -2.81
C GLU A 45 0.99 -0.76 -1.91
N VAL A 46 -0.11 -0.26 -2.46
CA VAL A 46 -1.13 0.49 -1.71
C VAL A 46 -2.39 -0.33 -1.69
N ILE A 47 -2.92 -0.59 -0.49
CA ILE A 47 -4.02 -1.51 -0.25
C ILE A 47 -5.14 -0.79 0.51
N SER A 48 -6.37 -1.09 0.12
CA SER A 48 -7.60 -0.70 0.81
C SER A 48 -8.38 -1.96 1.16
N ASP A 49 -8.88 -2.10 2.39
CA ASP A 49 -9.72 -3.25 2.78
C ASP A 49 -11.19 -3.14 2.32
N GLY A 50 -11.55 -2.01 1.68
CA GLY A 50 -12.89 -1.74 1.19
C GLY A 50 -12.95 -0.52 0.27
N ILE A 51 -14.15 0.01 0.04
CA ILE A 51 -14.38 1.25 -0.73
C ILE A 51 -14.88 2.38 0.17
N ILE A 52 -15.77 2.07 1.11
CA ILE A 52 -16.40 3.06 2.00
C ILE A 52 -15.66 3.06 3.33
N ASP A 53 -15.10 4.21 3.71
CA ASP A 53 -14.31 4.42 4.93
C ASP A 53 -13.24 3.33 5.18
N PRO A 54 -12.41 2.98 4.18
CA PRO A 54 -11.56 1.81 4.26
C PRO A 54 -10.35 2.00 5.18
N ASN A 55 -9.89 0.93 5.80
CA ASN A 55 -8.54 0.92 6.36
C ASN A 55 -7.53 0.83 5.20
N LEU A 56 -6.46 1.63 5.32
CA LEU A 56 -5.45 1.75 4.28
C LEU A 56 -4.13 1.16 4.76
N PHE A 57 -3.45 0.47 3.85
CA PHE A 57 -2.18 -0.19 4.13
C PHE A 57 -1.18 0.06 3.01
N LEU A 58 0.10 0.08 3.38
CA LEU A 58 1.21 0.26 2.46
C LEU A 58 2.20 -0.89 2.65
N ILE A 59 2.65 -1.52 1.56
CA ILE A 59 3.80 -2.43 1.59
C ILE A 59 4.93 -1.72 0.85
N MET A 60 6.02 -1.44 1.55
CA MET A 60 7.16 -0.71 0.99
C MET A 60 8.40 -1.56 1.03
N LYS A 61 9.08 -1.68 -0.10
CA LYS A 61 10.42 -2.29 -0.20
C LYS A 61 11.44 -1.19 -0.36
N PHE A 62 12.47 -1.21 0.49
CA PHE A 62 13.49 -0.17 0.49
C PHE A 62 14.85 -0.66 -0.02
N VAL A 63 15.69 0.27 -0.47
CA VAL A 63 17.11 0.02 -0.73
C VAL A 63 17.79 -0.50 0.54
N SER A 64 18.54 -1.59 0.41
CA SER A 64 19.28 -2.22 1.50
C SER A 64 20.21 -1.21 2.17
N GLY A 65 19.89 -0.80 3.40
CA GLY A 65 20.62 0.20 4.19
C GLY A 65 19.71 1.28 4.78
N GLN A 66 18.60 1.59 4.11
CA GLN A 66 17.61 2.59 4.54
C GLN A 66 16.54 1.94 5.44
N LYS A 67 16.94 1.54 6.66
CA LYS A 67 16.01 0.95 7.66
C LYS A 67 15.19 2.00 8.44
N CYS A 68 15.43 3.29 8.17
CA CYS A 68 15.06 4.39 9.06
C CYS A 68 13.86 5.21 8.58
N TYR A 69 13.12 4.78 7.55
CA TYR A 69 11.89 5.48 7.19
C TYR A 69 10.93 5.45 8.39
N GLN A 70 10.59 6.63 8.89
CA GLN A 70 9.70 6.83 10.01
C GLN A 70 8.68 7.89 9.63
N ASN A 71 7.41 7.54 9.78
CA ASN A 71 6.30 8.45 9.65
C ASN A 71 5.35 8.17 10.81
N LYS A 72 5.08 9.18 11.64
CA LYS A 72 4.26 9.03 12.85
C LYS A 72 2.83 8.54 12.58
N ASN A 73 2.34 8.76 11.35
CA ASN A 73 1.01 8.35 10.91
C ASN A 73 1.01 6.98 10.21
N LEU A 74 2.15 6.26 10.22
CA LEU A 74 2.29 4.90 9.73
C LEU A 74 2.68 3.98 10.89
N LYS A 75 1.82 2.99 11.16
CA LYS A 75 2.09 1.96 12.16
C LYS A 75 2.59 0.71 11.44
N GLU A 76 3.82 0.28 11.72
CA GLU A 76 4.36 -0.98 11.19
C GLU A 76 3.54 -2.16 11.73
N ILE A 77 3.16 -3.09 10.85
CA ILE A 77 2.39 -4.30 11.17
C ILE A 77 3.04 -5.54 10.54
N THR A 78 2.67 -6.73 11.03
CA THR A 78 3.12 -7.99 10.44
C THR A 78 2.27 -8.42 9.24
N ALA A 79 2.77 -9.38 8.47
CA ALA A 79 2.00 -9.99 7.41
C ALA A 79 0.77 -10.74 7.95
N GLU A 80 0.84 -11.41 9.11
CA GLU A 80 -0.36 -12.02 9.71
C GLU A 80 -1.41 -10.97 10.10
N GLN A 81 -0.99 -9.82 10.63
CA GLN A 81 -1.91 -8.73 10.95
C GLN A 81 -2.62 -8.21 9.70
N LEU A 82 -1.88 -8.00 8.60
CA LEU A 82 -2.47 -7.61 7.32
C LEU A 82 -3.49 -8.64 6.83
N LYS A 83 -3.14 -9.93 6.87
CA LYS A 83 -4.05 -11.02 6.44
C LYS A 83 -5.34 -11.04 7.26
N ASN A 84 -5.23 -10.89 8.58
CA ASN A 84 -6.40 -10.86 9.46
C ASN A 84 -7.30 -9.63 9.20
N SER A 85 -6.73 -8.51 8.78
CA SER A 85 -7.47 -7.30 8.44
C SER A 85 -8.05 -7.32 7.03
N VAL A 86 -7.35 -7.90 6.06
CA VAL A 86 -7.68 -7.82 4.63
C VAL A 86 -7.83 -9.23 4.06
N GLN A 87 -9.04 -9.79 4.18
CA GLN A 87 -9.38 -11.04 3.49
C GLN A 87 -9.65 -10.79 1.99
N LYS A 88 -10.31 -9.68 1.70
CA LYS A 88 -10.59 -9.18 0.37
C LYS A 88 -10.46 -7.65 0.39
N GLY A 89 -10.01 -7.06 -0.71
CA GLY A 89 -9.81 -5.61 -0.80
C GLY A 89 -9.38 -5.17 -2.19
N TYR A 90 -8.75 -4.00 -2.25
CA TYR A 90 -8.28 -3.39 -3.49
C TYR A 90 -6.82 -2.97 -3.36
N SER A 91 -6.08 -3.02 -4.48
CA SER A 91 -4.74 -2.46 -4.59
C SER A 91 -4.62 -1.50 -5.76
N VAL A 92 -3.82 -0.46 -5.62
CA VAL A 92 -3.60 0.52 -6.70
C VAL A 92 -2.76 -0.10 -7.83
N SER A 93 -3.31 -0.10 -9.04
CA SER A 93 -2.61 -0.53 -10.25
C SER A 93 -1.36 0.31 -10.51
N CYS A 94 -0.28 -0.36 -10.92
CA CYS A 94 1.01 0.24 -11.26
C CYS A 94 1.76 0.92 -10.11
N ALA A 95 1.23 0.96 -8.88
CA ALA A 95 1.97 1.43 -7.71
C ALA A 95 3.17 0.51 -7.40
N GLY A 96 2.99 -0.79 -7.62
CA GLY A 96 4.00 -1.81 -7.31
C GLY A 96 4.03 -2.97 -8.29
N SER A 97 4.95 -3.88 -8.03
CA SER A 97 5.22 -5.03 -8.89
C SER A 97 4.19 -6.15 -8.80
N LYS A 98 3.22 -6.06 -7.88
CA LYS A 98 2.27 -7.11 -7.48
C LYS A 98 2.92 -8.32 -6.79
N ARG A 99 4.24 -8.47 -6.88
CA ARG A 99 4.98 -9.61 -6.32
C ARG A 99 4.96 -9.62 -4.80
N MET A 100 4.94 -8.45 -4.17
CA MET A 100 4.90 -8.37 -2.70
C MET A 100 3.57 -8.92 -2.16
N LEU A 101 2.45 -8.49 -2.75
CA LEU A 101 1.11 -9.02 -2.43
C LEU A 101 1.02 -10.54 -2.67
N GLN A 102 1.48 -11.02 -3.82
CA GLN A 102 1.52 -12.46 -4.12
C GLN A 102 2.39 -13.23 -3.12
N SER A 103 3.55 -12.67 -2.71
CA SER A 103 4.42 -13.31 -1.71
C SER A 103 3.79 -13.39 -0.31
N ILE A 104 2.84 -12.50 -0.01
CA ILE A 104 2.05 -12.55 1.22
C ILE A 104 0.91 -13.57 1.09
N GLY A 105 0.50 -13.92 -0.13
CA GLY A 105 -0.53 -14.94 -0.40
C GLY A 105 -1.82 -14.38 -0.98
N TYR A 106 -1.80 -13.19 -1.57
CA TYR A 106 -2.97 -12.65 -2.27
C TYR A 106 -3.00 -13.05 -3.74
N ASN A 107 -4.19 -13.46 -4.19
CA ASN A 107 -4.55 -13.41 -5.61
C ASN A 107 -4.92 -11.99 -5.99
N ILE A 108 -4.59 -11.62 -7.24
CA ILE A 108 -4.75 -10.25 -7.73
C ILE A 108 -5.48 -10.32 -9.07
N ASN A 109 -6.69 -9.79 -9.11
CA ASN A 109 -7.53 -9.74 -10.30
C ASN A 109 -7.70 -8.30 -10.75
N ASN A 110 -7.71 -8.06 -12.05
CA ASN A 110 -7.99 -6.72 -12.57
C ASN A 110 -9.44 -6.33 -12.21
N PHE A 111 -9.64 -5.14 -11.62
CA PHE A 111 -10.97 -4.62 -11.32
C PHE A 111 -11.32 -3.47 -12.27
N ASN A 112 -10.45 -2.47 -12.37
CA ASN A 112 -10.54 -1.39 -13.35
C ASN A 112 -9.14 -0.86 -13.71
N GLU A 113 -9.06 0.22 -14.49
CA GLU A 113 -7.78 0.79 -14.93
C GLU A 113 -6.85 1.25 -13.78
N TYR A 114 -7.42 1.59 -12.60
CA TYR A 114 -6.68 2.12 -11.46
C TYR A 114 -6.54 1.14 -10.30
N LEU A 115 -7.40 0.11 -10.22
CA LEU A 115 -7.48 -0.79 -9.08
C LEU A 115 -7.47 -2.26 -9.53
N ASN A 116 -6.80 -3.09 -8.74
CA ASN A 116 -6.94 -4.54 -8.76
C ASN A 116 -7.72 -4.97 -7.53
N GLU A 117 -8.62 -5.93 -7.68
CA GLU A 117 -9.18 -6.66 -6.54
C GLU A 117 -8.12 -7.63 -6.00
N ILE A 118 -7.98 -7.69 -4.68
CA ILE A 118 -7.10 -8.65 -4.00
C ILE A 118 -7.92 -9.55 -3.09
N GLU A 119 -7.55 -10.83 -3.04
CA GLU A 119 -8.21 -11.83 -2.18
C GLU A 119 -7.17 -12.79 -1.61
N LEU A 120 -7.23 -13.04 -0.30
CA LEU A 120 -6.30 -13.94 0.37
C LEU A 120 -6.58 -15.38 -0.06
N VAL A 121 -5.55 -16.06 -0.57
CA VAL A 121 -5.65 -17.47 -0.94
C VAL A 121 -5.58 -18.31 0.32
N SER A 122 -6.60 -19.17 0.51
CA SER A 122 -6.68 -20.13 1.62
C SER A 122 -5.67 -21.26 1.49
#